data_AF-A0A967WJ11-F1
#
_entry.id   AF-A0A967WJ11-F1
#
_cell.length_a   1.000
_cell.length_b   1.000
_cell.length_c   1.000
_cell.angle_alpha   90.00
_cell.angle_beta   90.00
_cell.angle_gamma   90.00
#
_symmetry.space_group_name_H-M   'P 1'
#
loop_
_entity.id
_entity.type
_entity.pdbx_description
1 polymer ?
#
loop_
_entity_poly.entity_id
_entity_poly.type
_entity_poly.pdbx_seq_one_letter_code
_entity_poly.pdbx_strand_id
1 'polypeptide(L)'
;PYKSWKMTPEDWRNRELWDRYLSYAQRMISETDAPYAPWLLIPGNDKLYARVEVLRSIVTVIEGWQVGDKLFTSRHEYLKYLEEHGDFLEDD
;
A
#
# COMPACT_ATOMS: atom_id res chain seq x y z
N PRO A 1 9.96 -23.40 14.88
CA PRO A 1 9.04 -24.32 15.62
C PRO A 1 7.60 -23.82 15.76
N TYR A 2 7.34 -22.60 16.29
CA TYR A 2 5.97 -22.17 16.62
C TYR A 2 5.03 -21.91 15.42
N LYS A 3 5.57 -21.54 14.25
CA LYS A 3 4.78 -21.22 13.03
C LYS A 3 4.99 -22.20 11.88
N SER A 4 5.71 -23.30 12.08
CA SER A 4 6.06 -24.23 10.99
C SER A 4 4.84 -24.91 10.37
N TRP A 5 3.77 -25.11 11.16
CA TRP A 5 2.50 -25.67 10.68
C TRP A 5 1.81 -24.82 9.61
N LYS A 6 2.18 -23.54 9.48
CA LYS A 6 1.65 -22.63 8.44
C LYS A 6 2.36 -22.79 7.08
N MET A 7 3.51 -23.47 7.05
CA MET A 7 4.29 -23.66 5.83
C MET A 7 3.90 -24.98 5.16
N THR A 8 3.65 -24.92 3.87
CA THR A 8 3.29 -26.05 3.03
C THR A 8 4.32 -26.25 1.91
N PRO A 9 4.39 -27.43 1.29
CA PRO A 9 5.18 -27.64 0.07
C PRO A 9 4.81 -26.67 -1.07
N GLU A 10 3.56 -26.18 -1.10
CA GLU A 10 3.08 -25.23 -2.09
C GLU A 10 3.74 -23.86 -1.97
N ASP A 11 4.05 -23.39 -0.75
CA ASP A 11 4.72 -22.11 -0.54
C ASP A 11 6.10 -22.07 -1.22
N TRP A 12 6.79 -23.21 -1.27
CA TRP A 12 8.09 -23.34 -1.94
C TRP A 12 7.96 -23.33 -3.46
N ARG A 13 6.99 -24.07 -4.01
CA ARG A 13 6.68 -24.01 -5.45
C ARG A 13 6.26 -22.62 -5.90
N ASN A 14 5.40 -21.96 -5.13
CA ASN A 14 4.97 -20.59 -5.42
C ASN A 14 6.14 -19.60 -5.38
N ARG A 15 7.12 -19.83 -4.50
CA ARG A 15 8.32 -19.00 -4.42
C ARG A 15 9.22 -19.12 -5.66
N GLU A 16 9.30 -20.30 -6.27
CA GLU A 16 10.00 -20.49 -7.56
C GLU A 16 9.34 -19.70 -8.70
N LEU A 17 8.06 -19.35 -8.57
CA LEU A 17 7.28 -18.59 -9.55
C LEU A 17 7.24 -17.09 -9.27
N TRP A 18 8.10 -16.59 -8.37
CA TRP A 18 8.11 -15.18 -7.92
C TRP A 18 8.04 -14.17 -9.07
N ASP A 19 8.92 -14.30 -10.07
CA ASP A 19 9.00 -13.36 -11.19
C ASP A 19 7.71 -13.33 -12.01
N ARG A 20 7.04 -14.49 -12.14
CA ARG A 20 5.73 -14.58 -12.82
C ARG A 20 4.65 -13.86 -12.03
N TYR A 21 4.57 -14.13 -10.71
CA TYR A 21 3.60 -13.45 -9.85
C TYR A 21 3.81 -11.94 -9.84
N LEU A 22 5.06 -11.47 -9.82
CA LEU A 22 5.37 -10.05 -9.88
C LEU A 22 4.85 -9.41 -11.18
N SER A 23 5.10 -10.06 -12.32
CA SER A 23 4.62 -9.58 -13.63
C SER A 23 3.10 -9.51 -13.71
N TYR A 24 2.39 -10.53 -13.20
CA TYR A 24 0.94 -10.55 -13.16
C TYR A 24 0.35 -9.56 -12.16
N ALA A 25 0.99 -9.36 -11.01
CA ALA A 25 0.56 -8.37 -10.02
C ALA A 25 0.68 -6.95 -10.58
N GLN A 26 1.81 -6.63 -11.24
CA GLN A 26 2.01 -5.35 -11.90
C GLN A 26 0.93 -5.09 -12.96
N ARG A 27 0.65 -6.11 -13.80
CA ARG A 27 -0.40 -6.01 -14.82
C ARG A 27 -1.78 -5.80 -14.20
N MET A 28 -2.14 -6.61 -13.20
CA MET A 28 -3.42 -6.50 -12.50
C MET A 28 -3.62 -5.10 -11.92
N ILE A 29 -2.62 -4.56 -11.22
CA ILE A 29 -2.70 -3.21 -10.65
C ILE A 29 -2.86 -2.18 -11.77
N SER A 30 -2.05 -2.26 -12.84
CA SER A 30 -2.14 -1.29 -13.94
C SER A 30 -3.48 -1.30 -14.67
N GLU A 31 -4.14 -2.46 -14.78
CA GLU A 31 -5.41 -2.62 -15.50
C GLU A 31 -6.63 -2.35 -14.61
N THR A 32 -6.46 -2.36 -13.28
CA THR A 32 -7.59 -2.27 -12.32
C THR A 32 -7.50 -1.09 -11.36
N ASP A 33 -6.44 -0.27 -11.41
CA ASP A 33 -6.37 1.00 -10.69
C ASP A 33 -7.33 2.01 -11.32
N ALA A 34 -8.45 2.27 -10.64
CA ALA A 34 -9.51 3.15 -11.14
C ALA A 34 -9.77 4.31 -10.17
N PRO A 35 -10.21 5.49 -10.64
CA PRO A 35 -10.46 6.65 -9.76
C PRO A 35 -11.45 6.40 -8.63
N TYR A 36 -12.44 5.51 -8.84
CA TYR A 36 -13.44 5.15 -7.84
C TYR A 36 -13.03 3.95 -6.96
N ALA A 37 -11.93 3.27 -7.29
CA ALA A 37 -11.41 2.10 -6.58
C ALA A 37 -9.88 2.03 -6.73
N PRO A 38 -9.12 2.97 -6.14
CA PRO A 38 -7.69 3.05 -6.35
C PRO A 38 -6.92 1.96 -5.59
N TRP A 39 -5.86 1.44 -6.20
CA TRP A 39 -4.86 0.61 -5.54
C TRP A 39 -3.79 1.48 -4.86
N LEU A 40 -3.44 1.13 -3.62
CA LEU A 40 -2.33 1.73 -2.89
C LEU A 40 -1.21 0.72 -2.69
N LEU A 41 -0.01 1.06 -3.17
CA LEU A 41 1.20 0.25 -2.99
C LEU A 41 1.89 0.65 -1.68
N ILE A 42 2.02 -0.30 -0.75
CA ILE A 42 2.66 -0.07 0.56
C ILE A 42 3.89 -1.00 0.68
N PRO A 43 5.07 -0.45 1.03
CA PRO A 43 6.26 -1.26 1.32
C PRO A 43 6.02 -2.26 2.46
N GLY A 44 6.10 -3.56 2.17
CA GLY A 44 5.77 -4.63 3.13
C GLY A 44 6.94 -5.26 3.88
N ASN A 45 8.19 -4.83 3.63
CA ASN A 45 9.38 -5.45 4.23
C ASN A 45 9.46 -5.20 5.75
N ASP A 46 9.13 -3.98 6.20
CA ASP A 46 8.96 -3.67 7.62
C ASP A 46 7.47 -3.81 7.99
N LYS A 47 7.19 -4.71 8.93
CA LYS A 47 5.82 -5.02 9.37
C LYS A 47 5.19 -3.93 10.22
N LEU A 48 5.96 -3.20 11.01
CA LEU A 48 5.43 -2.12 11.85
C LEU A 48 5.07 -0.94 10.96
N TYR A 49 6.00 -0.52 10.12
CA TYR A 49 5.78 0.53 9.13
C TYR A 49 4.55 0.24 8.25
N ALA A 50 4.49 -0.95 7.63
CA ALA A 50 3.39 -1.31 6.73
C ALA A 50 2.02 -1.26 7.45
N ARG A 51 1.94 -1.63 8.73
CA ARG A 51 0.68 -1.58 9.49
C ARG A 51 0.24 -0.16 9.77
N VAL A 52 1.16 0.70 10.20
CA VAL A 52 0.87 2.11 10.46
C VAL A 52 0.42 2.79 9.18
N GLU A 53 1.13 2.53 8.08
CA GLU A 53 0.84 3.14 6.78
C GLU A 53 -0.51 2.70 6.20
N VAL A 54 -0.86 1.41 6.32
CA VAL A 54 -2.19 0.90 5.95
C VAL A 54 -3.29 1.60 6.76
N LEU A 55 -3.14 1.67 8.09
CA LEU A 55 -4.15 2.27 8.97
C LEU A 55 -4.32 3.76 8.68
N ARG A 56 -3.22 4.49 8.53
CA ARG A 56 -3.21 5.91 8.17
C ARG A 56 -3.96 6.13 6.86
N SER A 57 -3.62 5.36 5.83
CA SER A 57 -4.25 5.46 4.51
C SER A 57 -5.76 5.20 4.55
N ILE A 58 -6.21 4.21 5.34
CA ILE A 58 -7.63 3.93 5.53
C ILE A 58 -8.33 5.11 6.21
N VAL A 59 -7.77 5.63 7.31
CA VAL A 59 -8.33 6.78 8.04
C VAL A 59 -8.42 8.00 7.12
N THR A 60 -7.36 8.31 6.38
CA THR A 60 -7.34 9.41 5.41
C THR A 60 -8.41 9.25 4.32
N VAL A 61 -8.75 8.04 3.89
CA VAL A 61 -9.83 7.87 2.90
C VAL A 61 -11.21 8.02 3.55
N ILE A 62 -11.40 7.50 4.77
CA ILE A 62 -12.68 7.52 5.50
C ILE A 62 -13.05 8.94 5.94
N GLU A 63 -12.09 9.68 6.51
CA GLU A 63 -12.30 11.05 6.98
C GLU A 63 -12.38 12.06 5.82
N GLY A 64 -12.15 11.60 4.59
CA GLY A 64 -11.77 12.44 3.46
C GLY A 64 -10.29 12.76 3.55
N TRP A 65 -9.63 12.96 2.40
CA TRP A 65 -8.20 13.21 2.32
C TRP A 65 -7.89 14.54 3.03
N GLN A 66 -7.79 14.54 4.35
CA GLN A 66 -7.67 15.73 5.15
C GLN A 66 -6.29 15.79 5.76
N VAL A 67 -5.56 16.87 5.50
CA VAL A 67 -4.29 17.16 6.16
C VAL A 67 -4.41 18.51 6.86
N GLY A 68 -4.43 18.48 8.20
CA GLY A 68 -4.81 19.65 9.00
C GLY A 68 -6.23 20.11 8.67
N ASP A 69 -6.37 21.37 8.24
CA ASP A 69 -7.66 21.95 7.85
C ASP A 69 -7.99 21.79 6.34
N LYS A 70 -7.09 21.21 5.53
CA LYS A 70 -7.30 21.05 4.08
C LYS A 70 -7.94 19.70 3.76
N LEU A 71 -9.07 19.72 3.05
CA LEU A 71 -9.72 18.54 2.48
C LEU A 71 -9.38 18.43 0.98
N PHE A 72 -8.90 17.27 0.53
CA PHE A 72 -8.68 16.97 -0.88
C PHE A 72 -9.80 16.10 -1.42
N THR A 73 -10.23 16.40 -2.63
CA THR A 73 -11.39 15.75 -3.27
C THR A 73 -10.99 14.61 -4.19
N SER A 74 -9.69 14.48 -4.46
CA SER A 74 -9.13 13.41 -5.28
C SER A 74 -7.75 12.97 -4.78
N ARG A 75 -7.42 11.70 -5.01
CA ARG A 75 -6.09 11.13 -4.71
C ARG A 75 -4.96 11.89 -5.42
N HIS A 76 -5.19 12.31 -6.66
CA HIS A 76 -4.17 13.05 -7.44
C HIS A 76 -3.78 14.36 -6.75
N GLU A 77 -4.78 15.08 -6.23
CA GLU A 77 -4.58 16.33 -5.49
C GLU A 77 -3.79 16.10 -4.20
N TYR A 78 -4.12 15.03 -3.46
CA TYR A 78 -3.42 14.64 -2.24
C TYR A 78 -1.96 14.23 -2.49
N LEU A 79 -1.71 13.40 -3.51
CA LEU A 79 -0.35 12.95 -3.81
C LEU A 79 0.54 14.09 -4.28
N LYS A 80 0.01 15.00 -5.12
CA LYS A 80 0.72 16.22 -5.50
C LYS A 80 1.04 17.09 -4.28
N TYR A 81 0.11 17.20 -3.33
CA TYR A 81 0.33 17.93 -2.09
C TYR A 81 1.48 17.32 -1.27
N LEU A 82 1.54 15.99 -1.14
CA LEU A 82 2.64 15.29 -0.46
C LEU A 82 3.99 15.48 -1.17
N GLU A 83 4.02 15.41 -2.51
CA GLU A 83 5.24 15.66 -3.30
C GLU A 83 5.77 17.10 -3.08
N GLU A 84 4.87 18.07 -2.97
CA GLU A 84 5.23 19.49 -2.77
C GLU A 84 5.63 19.82 -1.33
N HIS A 85 5.06 19.14 -0.33
CA HIS A 85 5.21 19.51 1.08
C HIS A 85 6.08 18.52 1.89
N GLY A 86 6.63 17.51 1.22
CA GLY A 86 7.46 16.48 1.84
C GLY A 86 6.62 15.34 2.40
N ASP A 87 7.21 14.14 2.36
CA ASP A 87 6.63 12.95 2.96
C ASP A 87 6.31 13.22 4.44
N PHE A 88 5.21 12.68 4.93
CA PHE A 88 4.84 12.76 6.34
C PHE A 88 5.74 11.81 7.15
N LEU A 89 7.05 12.07 7.14
CA LEU A 89 8.09 11.38 7.87
C LEU A 89 9.14 12.42 8.30
N GLU A 90 8.84 13.12 9.39
CA GLU A 90 9.77 13.08 10.51
C GLU A 90 9.00 12.60 11.73
N ASP A 91 9.24 11.36 12.12
CA ASP A 91 9.04 10.87 13.46
C ASP A 91 10.20 11.36 14.35
N ASP A 92 9.87 12.07 15.44
CA ASP A 92 10.77 12.23 16.60
C ASP A 92 11.15 10.87 17.20
#